data_AF-A0A1B3TRJ4-F1
#
_entry.id   AF-A0A1B3TRJ4-F1
#
_cell.length_a   1.000
_cell.length_b   1.000
_cell.length_c   1.000
_cell.angle_alpha   90.00
_cell.angle_beta   90.00
_cell.angle_gamma   90.00
#
_symmetry.space_group_name_H-M   'P 1'
#
loop_
_entity.id
_entity.type
_entity.pdbx_description
1 polymer ?
#
loop_
_entity_poly.entity_id
_entity_poly.type
_entity_poly.pdbx_seq_one_letter_code
_entity_poly.pdbx_strand_id
1 'polypeptide(L)'
;MEKQLKLIELSGHWLIQRSTAAFPALTLIIANAPILILLNILLFWHIHVGIEEILADYVHHEVTRNWILILLRILSLVIIKDVFVFFVLSN
;
A
#
# COMPACT_ATOMS: atom_id res chain seq x y z
N MET A 1 -12.29 24.57 18.06
CA MET A 1 -11.81 23.22 18.42
C MET A 1 -11.82 22.29 17.20
N GLU A 2 -12.94 22.14 16.50
CA GLU A 2 -13.04 21.29 15.28
C GLU A 2 -12.01 21.59 14.19
N LYS A 3 -11.70 22.86 13.92
CA LYS A 3 -10.66 23.22 12.93
C LYS A 3 -9.28 22.67 13.27
N GLN A 4 -8.92 22.65 14.57
CA GLN A 4 -7.62 22.11 15.00
C GLN A 4 -7.61 20.58 14.91
N LEU A 5 -8.73 19.93 15.19
CA LEU A 5 -8.86 18.47 15.08
C LEU A 5 -8.70 18.01 13.62
N LYS A 6 -9.37 18.69 12.67
CA LYS A 6 -9.24 18.40 11.24
C LYS A 6 -7.83 18.61 10.70
N LEU A 7 -7.10 19.61 11.21
CA LEU A 7 -5.71 19.85 10.82
C LEU A 7 -4.77 18.76 11.33
N ILE A 8 -4.99 18.26 12.54
CA ILE A 8 -4.22 17.15 13.11
C ILE A 8 -4.46 15.87 12.29
N GLU A 9 -5.72 15.57 11.98
CA GLU A 9 -6.11 14.39 11.19
C GLU A 9 -5.51 14.42 9.77
N LEU A 10 -5.57 15.58 9.10
CA LEU A 10 -4.96 15.80 7.78
C LEU A 10 -3.42 15.65 7.83
N SER A 11 -2.77 16.18 8.87
CA SER A 11 -1.31 16.06 9.04
C SER A 11 -0.87 14.62 9.33
N GLY A 12 -1.68 13.87 10.09
CA GLY A 12 -1.44 12.47 10.39
C GLY A 12 -1.50 11.62 9.12
N HIS A 13 -2.53 11.83 8.29
CA HIS A 13 -2.68 11.12 7.01
C HIS A 13 -1.45 11.32 6.11
N TRP A 14 -1.02 12.56 5.97
CA TRP A 14 0.14 12.93 5.17
C TRP A 14 1.45 12.34 5.71
N LEU A 15 1.65 12.34 7.03
CA LEU A 15 2.83 11.74 7.66
C LEU A 15 2.84 10.21 7.49
N ILE A 16 1.67 9.56 7.57
CA ILE A 16 1.52 8.12 7.35
C ILE A 16 1.88 7.79 5.91
N GLN A 17 1.35 8.51 4.91
CA GLN A 17 1.70 8.29 3.51
C GLN A 17 3.21 8.41 3.28
N ARG A 18 3.81 9.48 3.81
CA ARG A 18 5.23 9.78 3.61
C ARG A 18 6.15 8.78 4.30
N SER A 19 5.75 8.29 5.47
CA SER A 19 6.43 7.20 6.17
C SER A 19 6.31 5.90 5.40
N THR A 20 5.10 5.55 4.96
CA THR A 20 4.81 4.33 4.19
C THR A 20 5.56 4.30 2.85
N ALA A 21 5.87 5.46 2.25
CA ALA A 21 6.69 5.56 1.04
C ALA A 21 8.21 5.45 1.31
N ALA A 22 8.68 5.87 2.49
CA ALA A 22 10.10 5.85 2.84
C ALA A 22 10.61 4.43 3.17
N PHE A 23 9.77 3.60 3.79
CA PHE A 23 10.16 2.23 4.16
C PHE A 23 10.47 1.30 2.98
N PRO A 24 9.69 1.30 1.87
CA PRO A 24 10.04 0.55 0.65
C PRO A 24 11.34 1.02 0.02
N ALA A 25 11.60 2.33 0.00
CA ALA A 25 12.85 2.88 -0.53
C ALA A 25 14.07 2.44 0.31
N LEU A 26 13.94 2.42 1.63
CA LEU A 26 15.00 1.99 2.54
C LEU A 26 15.29 0.48 2.44
N THR A 27 14.23 -0.34 2.33
CA THR A 27 14.37 -1.79 2.22
C THR A 27 14.95 -2.25 0.87
N LEU A 28 14.83 -1.44 -0.18
CA LEU A 28 15.47 -1.68 -1.49
C LEU A 28 17.00 -1.53 -1.45
N ILE A 29 17.54 -0.70 -0.54
CA ILE A 29 18.98 -0.44 -0.40
C ILE A 29 19.69 -1.58 0.38
N ILE A 30 18.99 -2.25 1.30
CA ILE A 30 19.56 -3.27 2.21
C ILE A 30 19.37 -4.70 1.66
N ALA A 31 18.89 -4.83 0.42
CA ALA A 31 18.29 -6.03 -0.16
C ALA A 31 18.95 -7.37 0.23
N ASN A 32 18.22 -8.16 1.02
CA ASN A 32 18.53 -9.53 1.37
C ASN A 32 17.25 -10.39 1.19
N ALA A 33 17.36 -11.71 1.02
CA ALA A 33 16.22 -12.58 0.72
C ALA A 33 14.96 -12.38 1.63
N PRO A 34 15.08 -12.33 2.97
CA PRO A 34 13.91 -12.07 3.84
C PRO A 34 13.42 -10.61 3.78
N ILE A 35 14.33 -9.66 3.51
CA ILE A 35 14.02 -8.23 3.38
C ILE A 35 13.22 -7.97 2.10
N LEU A 36 13.48 -8.74 1.03
CA LEU A 36 12.70 -8.70 -0.21
C LEU A 36 11.23 -9.11 -0.01
N ILE A 37 10.97 -10.14 0.81
CA ILE A 37 9.60 -10.54 1.16
C ILE A 37 8.90 -9.42 1.94
N LEU A 38 9.58 -8.85 2.94
CA LEU A 38 9.04 -7.74 3.74
C LEU A 38 8.77 -6.50 2.88
N LEU A 39 9.69 -6.16 1.96
CA LEU A 39 9.55 -5.07 1.00
C LEU A 39 8.32 -5.25 0.12
N ASN A 40 8.07 -6.46 -0.41
CA ASN A 40 6.89 -6.74 -1.23
C ASN A 40 5.60 -6.49 -0.44
N ILE A 41 5.50 -6.98 0.80
CA ILE A 41 4.33 -6.76 1.66
C ILE A 41 4.11 -5.25 1.90
N LEU A 42 5.19 -4.52 2.21
CA LEU A 42 5.11 -3.09 2.48
C LEU A 42 4.72 -2.27 1.23
N LEU A 43 5.23 -2.67 0.06
CA LEU A 43 4.91 -2.04 -1.21
C LEU A 43 3.43 -2.24 -1.55
N PHE A 44 2.89 -3.44 -1.35
CA PHE A 44 1.46 -3.72 -1.52
C PHE A 44 0.61 -2.86 -0.61
N TRP A 45 1.00 -2.72 0.66
CA TRP A 45 0.32 -1.86 1.60
C TRP A 45 0.33 -0.39 1.16
N HIS A 46 1.50 0.11 0.73
CA HIS A 46 1.63 1.49 0.26
C HIS A 46 0.74 1.78 -0.96
N ILE A 47 0.75 0.88 -1.95
CA ILE A 47 -0.08 0.99 -3.15
C ILE A 47 -1.56 0.95 -2.77
N HIS A 48 -1.96 0.11 -1.82
CA HIS A 48 -3.35 0.02 -1.38
C HIS A 48 -3.86 1.35 -0.82
N VAL A 49 -3.13 1.94 0.13
CA VAL A 49 -3.48 3.24 0.73
C VAL A 49 -3.47 4.35 -0.32
N GLY A 50 -2.47 4.38 -1.20
CA GLY A 50 -2.40 5.39 -2.26
C GLY A 50 -3.57 5.32 -3.25
N ILE A 51 -3.96 4.11 -3.66
CA ILE A 51 -5.10 3.92 -4.56
C ILE A 51 -6.42 4.24 -3.86
N GLU A 52 -6.57 3.91 -2.57
CA GLU A 52 -7.75 4.26 -1.78
C GLU A 52 -7.97 5.78 -1.72
N GLU A 53 -6.90 6.55 -1.55
CA GLU A 53 -6.95 8.02 -1.50
C GLU A 53 -7.27 8.62 -2.88
N ILE A 54 -6.65 8.13 -3.95
CA ILE A 54 -7.01 8.53 -5.33
C ILE A 54 -8.49 8.20 -5.60
N LEU A 55 -8.97 7.03 -5.18
CA LEU A 55 -10.36 6.66 -5.36
C LEU A 55 -11.32 7.56 -4.58
N ALA A 56 -10.95 7.96 -3.36
CA ALA A 56 -11.75 8.87 -2.56
C ALA A 56 -11.89 10.25 -3.23
N ASP A 57 -10.83 10.72 -3.90
CA ASP A 57 -10.81 12.01 -4.58
C ASP A 57 -11.55 12.00 -5.94
N TYR A 58 -11.44 10.91 -6.70
CA TYR A 58 -11.91 10.87 -8.10
C TYR A 58 -13.18 10.03 -8.35
N VAL A 59 -13.50 9.07 -7.48
CA VAL A 59 -14.65 8.17 -7.66
C VAL A 59 -15.71 8.46 -6.61
N HIS A 60 -16.71 9.23 -6.99
CA HIS A 60 -17.82 9.59 -6.09
C HIS A 60 -18.90 8.51 -5.95
N HIS A 61 -18.86 7.47 -6.78
CA HIS A 61 -19.77 6.33 -6.66
C HIS A 61 -19.16 5.25 -5.77
N GLU A 62 -19.77 5.04 -4.60
CA GLU A 62 -19.31 4.11 -3.57
C GLU A 62 -19.21 2.66 -4.08
N VAL A 63 -20.15 2.27 -4.96
CA VAL A 63 -20.17 0.94 -5.60
C VAL A 63 -18.91 0.73 -6.44
N THR A 64 -18.57 1.70 -7.30
CA THR A 64 -17.39 1.64 -8.16
C THR A 64 -16.09 1.62 -7.34
N ARG A 65 -16.02 2.42 -6.27
CA ARG A 65 -14.88 2.40 -5.35
C ARG A 65 -14.67 1.01 -4.73
N ASN A 66 -15.75 0.40 -4.24
CA ASN A 66 -15.66 -0.91 -3.60
C ASN A 66 -15.23 -2.01 -4.59
N TRP A 67 -15.75 -1.99 -5.82
CA TRP A 67 -15.32 -2.92 -6.88
C TRP A 67 -13.83 -2.80 -7.20
N ILE A 68 -13.30 -1.58 -7.29
CA ILE A 68 -11.88 -1.36 -7.57
C ILE A 68 -11.01 -1.85 -6.41
N LEU A 69 -11.42 -1.62 -5.16
CA LEU A 69 -10.70 -2.14 -3.99
C LEU A 69 -10.69 -3.67 -3.93
N ILE A 70 -11.80 -4.32 -4.29
CA ILE A 70 -11.89 -5.79 -4.38
C ILE A 70 -10.95 -6.31 -5.48
N LEU A 71 -10.95 -5.68 -6.67
CA LEU A 71 -10.06 -6.03 -7.76
C LEU A 71 -8.58 -5.87 -7.37
N LEU A 72 -8.25 -4.77 -6.69
CA LEU A 72 -6.89 -4.53 -6.17
C LEU A 72 -6.49 -5.61 -5.17
N ARG A 73 -7.41 -6.05 -4.30
CA ARG A 73 -7.16 -7.14 -3.35
C ARG A 73 -6.90 -8.47 -4.05
N ILE A 74 -7.66 -8.80 -5.09
CA ILE A 74 -7.46 -10.01 -5.90
C ILE A 74 -6.11 -9.95 -6.61
N LEU A 75 -5.77 -8.81 -7.20
CA LEU A 75 -4.47 -8.59 -7.86
C LEU A 75 -3.31 -8.81 -6.87
N SER A 76 -3.41 -8.26 -5.66
CA SER A 76 -2.40 -8.46 -4.61
C SER A 76 -2.25 -9.94 -4.24
N LEU A 77 -3.34 -10.70 -4.13
CA LEU A 77 -3.28 -12.14 -3.85
C LEU A 77 -2.58 -12.93 -4.95
N VAL A 78 -2.83 -12.59 -6.22
CA VAL A 78 -2.17 -13.23 -7.37
C VAL A 78 -0.66 -12.97 -7.33
N ILE A 79 -0.25 -11.72 -7.09
CA ILE A 79 1.17 -11.39 -7.07
C ILE A 79 1.87 -12.03 -5.86
N ILE A 80 1.25 -12.06 -4.68
CA ILE A 80 1.81 -12.76 -3.51
C ILE A 80 2.02 -14.25 -3.81
N LYS A 81 1.06 -14.91 -4.49
CA LYS A 81 1.20 -16.30 -4.92
C LYS A 81 2.42 -16.47 -5.83
N ASP A 82 2.58 -15.59 -6.82
CA ASP A 82 3.68 -15.68 -7.79
C ASP A 82 5.05 -15.40 -7.14
N VAL A 83 5.13 -14.40 -6.26
CA VAL A 83 6.34 -14.10 -5.47
C VAL A 83 6.70 -15.28 -4.57
N PHE A 84 5.72 -15.92 -3.94
CA PHE A 84 5.96 -17.11 -3.10
C PHE A 84 6.49 -18.29 -3.93
N VAL A 85 5.86 -18.59 -5.07
CA VAL A 85 6.32 -19.65 -5.98
C VAL A 85 7.73 -19.36 -6.48
N PHE A 86 8.02 -18.12 -6.88
CA PHE A 86 9.35 -17.70 -7.32
C PHE A 86 10.39 -17.87 -6.20
N PHE A 87 10.05 -17.49 -4.97
CA PHE A 87 10.94 -17.62 -3.82
C PHE A 87 11.24 -19.09 -3.48
N VAL A 88 10.22 -19.96 -3.50
CA VAL A 88 10.38 -21.41 -3.23
C VAL A 88 11.15 -22.11 -4.35
N LEU A 89 10.94 -21.71 -5.61
CA LEU A 89 11.63 -22.33 -6.75
C LEU A 89 13.07 -21.83 -6.92
N SER A 90 13.37 -20.60 -6.47
CA SER A 90 14.68 -19.95 -6.62
C SER A 90 15.65 -20.22 -5.47
N ASN A 91 15.22 -20.88 -4.38
CA ASN A 91 16.03 -21.29 -3.23
C ASN A 91 16.23 -22.80 -3.25
#